data_AF-A0A0H5C119-F1
#
_entry.id   AF-A0A0H5C119-F1
#
_cell.length_a   1.000
_cell.length_b   1.000
_cell.length_c   1.000
_cell.angle_alpha   90.00
_cell.angle_beta   90.00
_cell.angle_gamma   90.00
#
_symmetry.space_group_name_H-M   'P 1'
#
loop_
_entity.id
_entity.type
_entity.pdbx_description
1 polymer ?
#
loop_
_entity_poly.entity_id
_entity_poly.type
_entity_poly.pdbx_seq_one_letter_code
_entity_poly.pdbx_strand_id
1 'polypeptide(L)'
;MISFIKSRARKLDASSLLDFEDVLLHSVKKDTQFSQWNSAVLVPLHYLRSITTAEDISLSQFEELKTEERVELILETLRITGTQQLQPQFITYLTSLDRDILLKLIHPVVDHDELILLNQVISLLFSEVEHKDDAISAILEVFYNFNSPDSRILDSIYSTLNVMKMSTANGSVERALHIVKSTMEFPLKYETLGDLEKISNDYKLQLSKFESITDSASRMEMRQLLAHFNLLKQAIFPDLDSTSTKRLILDKLLSLKLYDDLDVEASDEPIIIQHFWDCFKTATNGSKDRGELFNAYQSLKIITPRSNQVEKLLTFVDAVDKLFHYSIYFKRGTPFKPVDLLTVDVRELVQKILELNDGAYTDPDGLHHLLTQLSHGLPESSFPSKEELRCFCIDSSLAHGDFDYAYDLASSTIMSSSEVLQSEHWYTWFQVAKYVSPEWLETEIPESIIEKQLSLLSQVLLICPIQHSQVVITQWKSLDMDLALREETLPVLDNQPQQPQSRSLESRLARALSSTANEIMQEGNGAPIKNLLSNGLGWMKNSIG
;
A
#
# COMPACT_ATOMS: atom_id res chain seq x y z
N MET A 1 79.54 16.68 29.12
CA MET A 1 78.50 16.28 30.10
C MET A 1 77.47 15.33 29.45
N ILE A 2 76.91 15.66 28.29
CA ILE A 2 76.05 14.75 27.50
C ILE A 2 76.66 13.37 27.23
N SER A 3 77.92 13.31 26.81
CA SER A 3 78.59 12.04 26.48
C SER A 3 78.64 11.09 27.67
N PHE A 4 78.85 11.63 28.87
CA PHE A 4 78.81 10.89 30.12
C PHE A 4 77.39 10.37 30.44
N ILE A 5 76.37 11.21 30.27
CA ILE A 5 74.96 10.83 30.50
C ILE A 5 74.52 9.74 29.52
N LYS A 6 74.81 9.89 28.21
CA LYS A 6 74.52 8.85 27.21
C LYS A 6 75.22 7.52 27.53
N SER A 7 76.48 7.57 27.97
CA SER A 7 77.24 6.37 28.33
C SER A 7 76.70 5.69 29.58
N ARG A 8 76.25 6.49 30.57
CA ARG A 8 75.57 5.99 31.77
C ARG A 8 74.21 5.38 31.43
N ALA A 9 73.43 6.03 30.57
CA ALA A 9 72.15 5.55 30.08
C ALA A 9 72.27 4.18 29.40
N ARG A 10 73.27 4.01 28.54
CA ARG A 10 73.54 2.73 27.86
C ARG A 10 73.95 1.63 28.82
N LYS A 11 74.72 1.94 29.86
CA LYS A 11 75.13 0.97 30.88
C LYS A 11 74.00 0.53 31.82
N LEU A 12 73.06 1.44 32.11
CA LEU A 12 71.92 1.19 32.98
C LEU A 12 70.65 0.85 32.18
N ASP A 13 70.81 0.68 30.87
CA ASP A 13 69.74 0.46 29.90
C ASP A 13 68.53 1.36 30.10
N ALA A 14 68.78 2.65 30.35
CA ALA A 14 67.78 3.68 30.64
C ALA A 14 66.86 3.45 31.87
N SER A 15 66.88 2.29 32.54
CA SER A 15 65.99 1.96 33.67
C SER A 15 65.98 3.02 34.79
N SER A 16 67.15 3.54 35.17
CA SER A 16 67.30 4.55 36.22
C SER A 16 67.23 6.00 35.76
N LEU A 17 67.15 6.24 34.44
CA LEU A 17 67.15 7.59 33.84
C LEU A 17 65.75 8.02 33.40
N LEU A 18 64.82 7.07 33.33
CA LEU A 18 63.43 7.29 32.93
C LEU A 18 62.54 7.74 34.11
N ASP A 19 63.00 7.53 35.34
CA ASP A 19 62.48 8.23 36.51
C ASP A 19 62.92 9.70 36.41
N PHE A 20 62.01 10.57 35.94
CA PHE A 20 62.21 12.01 35.69
C PHE A 20 62.70 12.86 36.89
N GLU A 21 63.09 12.22 38.00
CA GLU A 21 63.63 12.83 39.22
C GLU A 21 65.18 12.79 39.32
N ASP A 22 65.90 12.21 38.35
CA ASP A 22 67.38 12.20 38.41
C ASP A 22 67.95 13.64 38.28
N VAL A 23 68.66 14.09 39.33
CA VAL A 23 69.28 15.41 39.46
C VAL A 23 70.15 15.78 38.24
N LEU A 24 70.72 14.78 37.56
CA LEU A 24 71.56 14.95 36.38
C LEU A 24 70.79 15.37 35.11
N LEU A 25 69.51 15.02 34.99
CA LEU A 25 68.64 15.46 33.88
C LEU A 25 68.40 16.97 33.94
N HIS A 26 68.26 17.54 35.15
CA HIS A 26 68.06 18.98 35.32
C HIS A 26 69.24 19.82 34.83
N SER A 27 70.47 19.31 34.97
CA SER A 27 71.68 19.98 34.49
C SER A 27 71.83 20.03 32.96
N VAL A 28 71.09 19.18 32.22
CA VAL A 28 71.24 19.04 30.76
C VAL A 28 69.93 19.32 30.01
N LYS A 29 68.85 19.65 30.72
CA LYS A 29 67.52 19.96 30.17
C LYS A 29 67.49 21.13 29.17
N LYS A 30 68.46 22.05 29.23
CA LYS A 30 68.59 23.18 28.29
C LYS A 30 69.50 22.89 27.08
N ASP A 31 70.14 21.73 27.05
CA ASP A 31 71.03 21.34 25.96
C ASP A 31 70.20 20.81 24.77
N THR A 32 70.45 21.35 23.58
CA THR A 32 69.71 21.02 22.35
C THR A 32 69.99 19.59 21.89
N GLN A 33 71.23 19.10 22.01
CA GLN A 33 71.58 17.73 21.62
C GLN A 33 70.97 16.69 22.55
N PHE A 34 70.84 17.02 23.84
CA PHE A 34 70.14 16.17 24.78
C PHE A 34 68.64 16.19 24.53
N SER A 35 68.06 17.37 24.29
CA SER A 35 66.62 17.52 24.03
C SER A 35 66.20 16.71 22.79
N GLN A 36 66.98 16.77 21.70
CA GLN A 36 66.76 15.96 20.50
C GLN A 36 66.89 14.46 20.76
N TRP A 37 67.90 14.04 21.53
CA TRP A 37 68.07 12.63 21.89
C TRP A 37 66.95 12.12 22.81
N ASN A 38 66.50 12.97 23.74
CA ASN A 38 65.40 12.68 24.63
C ASN A 38 64.09 12.51 23.86
N SER A 39 63.75 13.45 22.97
CA SER A 39 62.52 13.38 22.18
C SER A 39 62.54 12.26 21.13
N ALA A 40 63.69 11.99 20.51
CA ALA A 40 63.76 11.04 19.39
C ALA A 40 64.11 9.58 19.77
N VAL A 41 64.60 9.35 21.00
CA VAL A 41 65.08 8.02 21.43
C VAL A 41 64.52 7.64 22.80
N LEU A 42 64.75 8.46 23.84
CA LEU A 42 64.38 8.08 25.21
C LEU A 42 62.87 8.04 25.43
N VAL A 43 62.14 9.07 24.98
CA VAL A 43 60.68 9.15 25.12
C VAL A 43 59.98 8.01 24.35
N PRO A 44 60.31 7.73 23.07
CA PRO A 44 59.72 6.61 22.34
C PRO A 44 60.05 5.24 22.95
N LEU A 45 61.30 5.04 23.42
CA LEU A 45 61.70 3.79 24.07
C LEU A 45 60.97 3.59 25.41
N HIS A 46 60.80 4.66 26.19
CA HIS A 46 60.03 4.62 27.43
C HIS A 46 58.58 4.24 27.16
N TYR A 47 57.98 4.86 26.14
CA TYR A 47 56.63 4.55 25.74
C TYR A 47 56.51 3.08 25.31
N LEU A 48 57.41 2.59 24.45
CA LEU A 48 57.48 1.18 24.05
C LEU A 48 57.49 0.25 25.27
N ARG A 49 58.34 0.53 26.25
CA ARG A 49 58.46 -0.25 27.50
C ARG A 49 57.24 -0.16 28.41
N SER A 50 56.47 0.93 28.32
CA SER A 50 55.24 1.09 29.10
C SER A 50 54.07 0.27 28.55
N ILE A 51 54.08 -0.02 27.25
CA ILE A 51 53.00 -0.75 26.56
C ILE A 51 53.32 -2.25 26.38
N THR A 52 54.58 -2.65 26.46
CA THR A 52 55.00 -4.05 26.35
C THR A 52 55.51 -4.59 27.68
N THR A 53 55.16 -5.85 27.99
CA THR A 53 55.75 -6.60 29.11
C THR A 53 57.03 -7.34 28.70
N ALA A 54 57.39 -7.34 27.41
CA ALA A 54 58.59 -8.00 26.91
C ALA A 54 59.80 -7.05 26.95
N GLU A 55 60.77 -7.32 27.80
CA GLU A 55 61.99 -6.52 28.01
C GLU A 55 63.02 -6.60 26.84
N ASP A 56 62.62 -6.98 25.63
CA ASP A 56 63.56 -7.56 24.65
C ASP A 56 64.41 -6.56 23.85
N ILE A 57 64.19 -5.24 23.97
CA ILE A 57 64.96 -4.22 23.24
C ILE A 57 65.74 -3.30 24.19
N SER A 58 67.07 -3.39 24.09
CA SER A 58 68.01 -2.51 24.79
C SER A 58 68.09 -1.12 24.14
N LEU A 59 68.48 -0.11 24.91
CA LEU A 59 68.67 1.27 24.44
C LEU A 59 69.62 1.35 23.25
N SER A 60 70.70 0.54 23.25
CA SER A 60 71.64 0.50 22.13
C SER A 60 71.03 -0.05 20.85
N GLN A 61 70.20 -1.10 20.94
CA GLN A 61 69.52 -1.66 19.77
C GLN A 61 68.49 -0.68 19.22
N PHE A 62 67.74 0.00 20.09
CA PHE A 62 66.77 1.01 19.68
C PHE A 62 67.43 2.25 19.06
N GLU A 63 68.61 2.66 19.54
CA GLU A 63 69.40 3.75 18.96
C GLU A 63 69.89 3.45 17.53
N GLU A 64 70.13 2.18 17.19
CA GLU A 64 70.58 1.76 15.86
C GLU A 64 69.46 1.77 14.82
N LEU A 65 68.21 1.58 15.24
CA LEU A 65 67.04 1.66 14.37
C LEU A 65 66.88 3.05 13.75
N LYS A 66 66.45 3.10 12.50
CA LYS A 66 66.03 4.35 11.86
C LYS A 66 64.74 4.85 12.49
N THR A 67 64.46 6.14 12.34
CA THR A 67 63.23 6.76 12.86
C THR A 67 61.96 6.06 12.38
N GLU A 68 61.91 5.64 11.12
CA GLU A 68 60.78 4.91 10.52
C GLU A 68 60.56 3.56 11.24
N GLU A 69 61.63 2.77 11.36
CA GLU A 69 61.64 1.46 12.03
C GLU A 69 61.25 1.56 13.52
N ARG A 70 61.63 2.64 14.20
CA ARG A 70 61.22 2.90 15.59
C ARG A 70 59.72 3.14 15.73
N VAL A 71 59.15 3.92 14.82
CA VAL A 71 57.71 4.23 14.84
C VAL A 71 56.91 2.99 14.48
N GLU A 72 57.31 2.26 13.43
CA GLU A 72 56.70 0.99 13.04
C GLU A 72 56.72 -0.03 14.18
N LEU A 73 57.86 -0.18 14.87
CA LEU A 73 57.98 -1.07 16.02
C LEU A 73 56.99 -0.72 17.15
N ILE A 74 56.84 0.56 17.47
CA ILE A 74 55.90 1.01 18.51
C ILE A 74 54.45 0.78 18.06
N LEU A 75 54.10 1.11 16.81
CA LEU A 75 52.76 0.88 16.26
C LEU A 75 52.42 -0.60 16.22
N GLU A 76 53.35 -1.46 15.80
CA GLU A 76 53.19 -2.91 15.79
C GLU A 76 52.98 -3.47 17.20
N THR A 77 53.71 -2.92 18.19
CA THR A 77 53.51 -3.29 19.59
C THR A 77 52.13 -2.85 20.11
N LEU A 78 51.65 -1.67 19.71
CA LEU A 78 50.29 -1.22 20.06
C LEU A 78 49.21 -2.12 19.44
N ARG A 79 49.42 -2.60 18.20
CA ARG A 79 48.54 -3.58 17.55
C ARG A 79 48.49 -4.90 18.31
N ILE A 80 49.66 -5.46 18.63
CA ILE A 80 49.77 -6.73 19.37
C ILE A 80 49.10 -6.64 20.75
N THR A 81 49.23 -5.48 21.40
CA THR A 81 48.66 -5.24 22.74
C THR A 81 47.19 -4.85 22.73
N GLY A 82 46.59 -4.62 21.55
CA GLY A 82 45.20 -4.15 21.41
C GLY A 82 44.96 -2.75 21.97
N THR A 83 46.02 -1.93 22.06
CA THR A 83 45.90 -0.58 22.60
C THR A 83 45.33 0.35 21.53
N GLN A 84 44.16 0.95 21.77
CA GLN A 84 43.45 1.77 20.78
C GLN A 84 43.74 3.28 20.88
N GLN A 85 44.49 3.74 21.88
CA GLN A 85 44.76 5.17 22.11
C GLN A 85 46.25 5.47 22.24
N LEU A 86 46.72 6.45 21.49
CA LEU A 86 48.08 6.96 21.62
C LEU A 86 48.20 7.84 22.87
N GLN A 87 49.19 7.55 23.73
CA GLN A 87 49.44 8.42 24.89
C GLN A 87 50.06 9.76 24.48
N PRO A 88 49.87 10.85 25.27
CA PRO A 88 50.38 12.19 24.94
C PRO A 88 51.88 12.25 24.66
N GLN A 89 52.68 11.42 25.34
CA GLN A 89 54.13 11.34 25.16
C GLN A 89 54.50 10.89 23.74
N PHE A 90 53.81 9.88 23.23
CA PHE A 90 54.03 9.37 21.88
C PHE A 90 53.42 10.29 20.81
N ILE A 91 52.28 10.91 21.09
CA ILE A 91 51.71 11.96 20.22
C ILE A 91 52.73 13.09 20.03
N THR A 92 53.33 13.58 21.12
CA THR A 92 54.36 14.64 21.06
C THR A 92 55.54 14.22 20.20
N TYR A 93 55.97 12.96 20.32
CA TYR A 93 57.02 12.42 19.46
C TYR A 93 56.61 12.41 17.98
N LEU A 94 55.44 11.85 17.65
CA LEU A 94 54.92 11.81 16.28
C LEU A 94 54.80 13.22 15.66
N THR A 95 54.31 14.19 16.42
CA THR A 95 54.21 15.60 15.95
C THR A 95 55.57 16.25 15.68
N SER A 96 56.65 15.71 16.23
CA SER A 96 58.02 16.20 16.01
C SER A 96 58.72 15.58 14.79
N LEU A 97 58.10 14.58 14.15
CA LEU A 97 58.68 13.86 13.01
C LEU A 97 58.43 14.58 11.67
N ASP A 98 59.28 14.27 10.68
CA ASP A 98 59.05 14.69 9.31
C ASP A 98 57.77 14.05 8.75
N ARG A 99 56.94 14.84 8.07
CA ARG A 99 55.64 14.39 7.55
C ARG A 99 55.76 13.27 6.52
N ASP A 100 56.84 13.25 5.73
CA ASP A 100 57.08 12.18 4.76
C ASP A 100 57.27 10.82 5.44
N ILE A 101 57.77 10.79 6.68
CA ILE A 101 57.86 9.57 7.49
C ILE A 101 56.45 9.12 7.89
N LEU A 102 55.62 10.06 8.36
CA LEU A 102 54.24 9.77 8.75
C LEU A 102 53.37 9.30 7.56
N LEU A 103 53.62 9.81 6.36
CA LEU A 103 52.93 9.37 5.14
C LEU A 103 53.27 7.93 4.76
N LYS A 104 54.51 7.49 4.98
CA LYS A 104 54.92 6.09 4.74
C LYS A 104 54.21 5.08 5.65
N LEU A 105 53.67 5.54 6.78
CA LEU A 105 52.93 4.69 7.72
C LEU A 105 51.49 4.41 7.24
N ILE A 106 51.00 5.13 6.24
CA ILE A 106 49.67 4.90 5.67
C ILE A 106 49.76 3.69 4.75
N HIS A 107 49.06 2.63 5.13
CA HIS A 107 48.98 1.40 4.36
C HIS A 107 47.57 0.78 4.46
N PRO A 108 47.21 -0.16 3.58
CA PRO A 108 45.95 -0.89 3.69
C PRO A 108 45.86 -1.64 5.02
N VAL A 109 44.71 -1.53 5.69
CA VAL A 109 44.45 -2.12 7.00
C VAL A 109 43.26 -3.06 6.91
N VAL A 110 43.33 -4.19 7.62
CA VAL A 110 42.23 -5.16 7.74
C VAL A 110 41.65 -5.16 9.16
N ASP A 111 42.46 -4.86 10.17
CA ASP A 111 42.06 -4.89 11.56
C ASP A 111 41.39 -3.58 12.02
N HIS A 112 40.40 -3.71 12.90
CA HIS A 112 39.61 -2.57 13.39
C HIS A 112 40.42 -1.68 14.33
N ASP A 113 41.21 -2.26 15.23
CA ASP A 113 42.00 -1.52 16.21
C ASP A 113 43.17 -0.80 15.54
N GLU A 114 43.77 -1.48 14.56
CA GLU A 114 44.80 -0.91 13.70
C GLU A 114 44.30 0.33 12.93
N LEU A 115 43.07 0.30 12.40
CA LEU A 115 42.50 1.45 11.70
C LEU A 115 42.25 2.63 12.65
N ILE A 116 41.79 2.37 13.88
CA ILE A 116 41.59 3.42 14.90
C ILE A 116 42.92 4.11 15.24
N LEU A 117 44.00 3.33 15.39
CA LEU A 117 45.34 3.87 15.61
C LEU A 117 45.82 4.68 14.40
N LEU A 118 45.65 4.15 13.19
CA LEU A 118 46.02 4.84 11.96
C LEU A 118 45.25 6.16 11.82
N ASN A 119 43.96 6.20 12.16
CA ASN A 119 43.13 7.40 12.16
C ASN A 119 43.63 8.49 13.13
N GLN A 120 44.21 8.10 14.27
CA GLN A 120 44.86 9.05 15.18
C GLN A 120 46.15 9.62 14.57
N VAL A 121 46.97 8.77 13.92
CA VAL A 121 48.17 9.23 13.20
C VAL A 121 47.80 10.17 12.04
N ILE A 122 46.76 9.85 11.28
CA ILE A 122 46.22 10.70 10.22
C ILE A 122 45.72 12.03 10.79
N SER A 123 45.01 12.02 11.92
CA SER A 123 44.51 13.26 12.51
C SER A 123 45.67 14.19 12.94
N LEU A 124 46.80 13.64 13.39
CA LEU A 124 48.02 14.40 13.70
C LEU A 124 48.72 14.93 12.44
N LEU A 125 48.69 14.19 11.34
CA LEU A 125 49.20 14.66 10.05
C LEU A 125 48.49 15.94 9.60
N PHE A 126 47.19 16.09 9.90
CA PHE A 126 46.34 17.17 9.38
C PHE A 126 46.14 18.36 10.33
N SER A 127 46.91 18.50 11.41
CA SER A 127 46.54 19.44 12.48
C SER A 127 46.74 20.94 12.20
N GLU A 128 47.54 21.41 11.22
CA GLU A 128 47.88 22.86 11.12
C GLU A 128 48.21 23.50 9.72
N VAL A 129 48.26 22.79 8.57
CA VAL A 129 48.76 23.38 7.28
C VAL A 129 48.03 22.80 6.05
N GLU A 130 48.06 23.45 4.87
CA GLU A 130 47.63 22.86 3.59
C GLU A 130 48.47 21.62 3.20
N HIS A 131 47.81 20.57 2.68
CA HIS A 131 48.40 19.26 2.41
C HIS A 131 48.47 18.93 0.91
N LYS A 132 49.38 18.02 0.54
CA LYS A 132 49.53 17.49 -0.83
C LYS A 132 48.42 16.50 -1.15
N ASP A 133 47.91 16.54 -2.39
CA ASP A 133 46.82 15.66 -2.87
C ASP A 133 47.18 14.16 -2.84
N ASP A 134 48.47 13.81 -2.97
CA ASP A 134 48.93 12.41 -2.93
C ASP A 134 48.62 11.73 -1.59
N ALA A 135 48.76 12.48 -0.48
CA ALA A 135 48.46 11.99 0.86
C ALA A 135 46.97 11.72 1.06
N ILE A 136 46.13 12.63 0.55
CA ILE A 136 44.67 12.53 0.61
C ILE A 136 44.22 11.27 -0.15
N SER A 137 44.79 11.04 -1.33
CA SER A 137 44.45 9.90 -2.17
C SER A 137 44.77 8.56 -1.50
N ALA A 138 45.95 8.44 -0.88
CA ALA A 138 46.34 7.22 -0.15
C ALA A 138 45.42 6.95 1.06
N ILE A 139 45.02 7.98 1.80
CA ILE A 139 44.11 7.85 2.96
C ILE A 139 42.71 7.41 2.52
N LEU A 140 42.17 8.06 1.48
CA LEU A 140 40.87 7.71 0.95
C LEU A 140 40.85 6.28 0.41
N GLU A 141 41.94 5.81 -0.21
CA GLU A 141 42.06 4.41 -0.65
C GLU A 141 41.98 3.43 0.52
N VAL A 142 42.58 3.74 1.67
CA VAL A 142 42.45 2.91 2.89
C VAL A 142 41.01 2.87 3.37
N PHE A 143 40.32 4.02 3.44
CA PHE A 143 38.93 4.08 3.91
C PHE A 143 37.96 3.38 2.95
N TYR A 144 38.13 3.57 1.65
CA TYR A 144 37.26 2.98 0.64
C TYR A 144 37.42 1.47 0.51
N ASN A 145 38.61 0.93 0.75
CA ASN A 145 38.86 -0.51 0.68
C ASN A 145 38.68 -1.24 2.03
N PHE A 146 38.34 -0.53 3.10
CA PHE A 146 38.10 -1.15 4.40
C PHE A 146 36.80 -1.99 4.37
N ASN A 147 36.94 -3.27 4.73
CA ASN A 147 35.85 -4.24 4.64
C ASN A 147 34.93 -4.17 5.86
N SER A 148 33.63 -4.02 5.60
CA SER A 148 32.53 -4.13 6.57
C SER A 148 32.72 -3.27 7.82
N PRO A 149 32.85 -1.94 7.70
CA PRO A 149 33.03 -1.06 8.85
C PRO A 149 31.80 -1.11 9.79
N ASP A 150 32.05 -1.38 11.07
CA ASP A 150 31.03 -1.25 12.13
C ASP A 150 30.77 0.23 12.49
N SER A 151 29.79 0.49 13.36
CA SER A 151 29.44 1.86 13.75
C SER A 151 30.61 2.62 14.38
N ARG A 152 31.46 1.94 15.16
CA ARG A 152 32.61 2.56 15.85
C ARG A 152 33.69 2.94 14.85
N ILE A 153 33.92 2.11 13.85
CA ILE A 153 34.86 2.43 12.76
C ILE A 153 34.33 3.59 11.93
N LEU A 154 33.03 3.62 11.62
CA LEU A 154 32.43 4.76 10.92
C LEU A 154 32.59 6.07 11.71
N ASP A 155 32.37 6.06 13.03
CA ASP A 155 32.60 7.22 13.91
C ASP A 155 34.07 7.69 13.85
N SER A 156 35.01 6.74 13.86
CA SER A 156 36.45 7.01 13.79
C SER A 156 36.83 7.63 12.43
N ILE A 157 36.40 7.02 11.33
CA ILE A 157 36.61 7.54 9.97
C ILE A 157 35.98 8.93 9.81
N TYR A 158 34.75 9.12 10.30
CA TYR A 158 34.05 10.40 10.23
C TYR A 158 34.79 11.51 10.98
N SER A 159 35.32 11.20 12.17
CA SER A 159 36.12 12.12 12.96
C SER A 159 37.40 12.53 12.24
N THR A 160 38.11 11.56 11.65
CA THR A 160 39.33 11.82 10.88
C THR A 160 39.05 12.64 9.60
N LEU A 161 38.00 12.29 8.85
CA LEU A 161 37.60 13.05 7.66
C LEU A 161 37.19 14.49 8.01
N ASN A 162 36.56 14.73 9.16
CA ASN A 162 36.26 16.09 9.62
C ASN A 162 37.53 16.90 9.88
N VAL A 163 38.54 16.32 10.53
CA VAL A 163 39.84 16.98 10.73
C VAL A 163 40.47 17.31 9.38
N MET A 164 40.46 16.36 8.43
CA MET A 164 40.97 16.59 7.08
C MET A 164 40.21 17.69 6.33
N LYS A 165 38.89 17.76 6.48
CA LYS A 165 38.04 18.80 5.88
C LYS A 165 38.34 20.20 6.44
N MET A 166 38.65 20.32 7.73
CA MET A 166 39.02 21.62 8.33
C MET A 166 40.37 22.13 7.82
N SER A 167 41.25 21.22 7.41
CA SER A 167 42.62 21.54 6.97
C SER A 167 42.79 21.56 5.45
N THR A 168 41.80 21.11 4.67
CA THR A 168 41.87 21.04 3.20
C THR A 168 40.52 21.34 2.54
N ALA A 169 40.52 22.07 1.41
CA ALA A 169 39.33 22.32 0.60
C ALA A 169 39.09 21.24 -0.48
N ASN A 170 39.50 20.00 -0.23
CA ASN A 170 39.47 18.93 -1.22
C ASN A 170 38.06 18.31 -1.33
N GLY A 171 37.47 18.34 -2.54
CA GLY A 171 36.12 17.85 -2.80
C GLY A 171 35.93 16.34 -2.59
N SER A 172 36.99 15.53 -2.73
CA SER A 172 36.94 14.08 -2.50
C SER A 172 36.80 13.75 -1.02
N VAL A 173 37.43 14.53 -0.13
CA VAL A 173 37.28 14.40 1.33
C VAL A 173 35.86 14.76 1.74
N GLU A 174 35.31 15.83 1.18
CA GLU A 174 33.93 16.24 1.44
C GLU A 174 32.93 15.16 0.97
N ARG A 175 33.13 14.58 -0.21
CA ARG A 175 32.33 13.47 -0.71
C ARG A 175 32.39 12.24 0.20
N ALA A 176 33.58 11.79 0.58
CA ALA A 176 33.75 10.64 1.48
C ALA A 176 33.04 10.89 2.82
N LEU A 177 33.14 12.11 3.36
CA LEU A 177 32.47 12.51 4.59
C LEU A 177 30.94 12.46 4.45
N HIS A 178 30.38 12.87 3.31
CA HIS A 178 28.95 12.75 3.03
C HIS A 178 28.49 11.29 2.92
N ILE A 179 29.28 10.41 2.31
CA ILE A 179 28.98 8.96 2.22
C ILE A 179 28.96 8.36 3.63
N VAL A 180 30.02 8.55 4.42
CA VAL A 180 30.13 8.02 5.79
C VAL A 180 29.00 8.55 6.68
N LYS A 181 28.71 9.85 6.61
CA LYS A 181 27.58 10.41 7.36
C LYS A 181 26.25 9.75 6.97
N SER A 182 26.04 9.51 5.68
CA SER A 182 24.78 8.91 5.20
C SER A 182 24.63 7.45 5.62
N THR A 183 25.72 6.67 5.69
CA THR A 183 25.68 5.28 6.16
C THR A 183 25.48 5.16 7.66
N MET A 184 25.93 6.15 8.44
CA MET A 184 25.68 6.22 9.88
C MET A 184 24.20 6.51 10.20
N GLU A 185 23.56 7.42 9.43
CA GLU A 185 22.16 7.81 9.64
C GLU A 185 21.17 6.79 9.04
N PHE A 186 21.57 6.07 7.98
CA PHE A 186 20.76 5.04 7.34
C PHE A 186 21.59 3.77 7.06
N PRO A 187 21.28 2.63 7.72
CA PRO A 187 22.10 1.42 7.68
C PRO A 187 21.95 0.69 6.32
N LEU A 188 22.70 1.16 5.33
CA LEU A 188 22.80 0.51 4.03
C LEU A 188 23.58 -0.79 4.14
N LYS A 189 23.16 -1.80 3.37
CA LYS A 189 23.97 -3.02 3.17
C LYS A 189 25.01 -2.76 2.09
N TYR A 190 26.28 -2.77 2.47
CA TYR A 190 27.45 -2.65 1.59
C TYR A 190 28.64 -3.41 2.18
N GLU A 191 29.60 -3.82 1.34
CA GLU A 191 30.83 -4.48 1.77
C GLU A 191 31.92 -3.46 2.07
N THR A 192 32.11 -2.49 1.18
CA THR A 192 33.13 -1.44 1.34
C THR A 192 32.54 -0.05 1.07
N LEU A 193 33.16 1.00 1.64
CA LEU A 193 32.78 2.38 1.32
C LEU A 193 33.05 2.71 -0.17
N GLY A 194 34.05 2.05 -0.77
CA GLY A 194 34.37 2.18 -2.20
C GLY A 194 33.25 1.66 -3.11
N ASP A 195 32.48 0.65 -2.67
CA ASP A 195 31.32 0.20 -3.45
C ASP A 195 30.21 1.26 -3.46
N LEU A 196 30.02 1.98 -2.36
CA LEU A 196 29.10 3.11 -2.31
C LEU A 196 29.59 4.28 -3.17
N GLU A 197 30.89 4.51 -3.22
CA GLU A 197 31.46 5.51 -4.13
C GLU A 197 31.25 5.11 -5.60
N LYS A 198 31.48 3.85 -5.97
CA LYS A 198 31.18 3.35 -7.32
C LYS A 198 29.71 3.56 -7.69
N ILE A 199 28.79 3.25 -6.76
CA ILE A 199 27.36 3.51 -6.94
C ILE A 199 27.13 5.01 -7.16
N SER A 200 27.70 5.88 -6.32
CA SER A 200 27.52 7.34 -6.42
C SER A 200 27.97 7.95 -7.76
N ASN A 201 28.82 7.25 -8.52
CA ASN A 201 29.32 7.71 -9.82
C ASN A 201 28.62 7.07 -11.03
N ASP A 202 27.75 6.06 -10.84
CA ASP A 202 27.04 5.38 -11.94
C ASP A 202 25.53 5.35 -11.72
N TYR A 203 24.81 6.13 -12.55
CA TYR A 203 23.35 6.20 -12.57
C TYR A 203 22.64 4.83 -12.59
N LYS A 204 23.14 3.85 -13.35
CA LYS A 204 22.47 2.53 -13.45
C LYS A 204 22.59 1.76 -12.14
N LEU A 205 23.74 1.85 -11.48
CA LEU A 205 23.97 1.23 -10.17
C LEU A 205 23.15 1.95 -9.09
N GLN A 206 23.04 3.29 -9.16
CA GLN A 206 22.17 4.08 -8.27
C GLN A 206 20.73 3.60 -8.36
N LEU A 207 20.18 3.52 -9.58
CA LEU A 207 18.79 3.11 -9.80
C LEU A 207 18.54 1.69 -9.30
N SER A 208 19.37 0.73 -9.68
CA SER A 208 19.21 -0.67 -9.26
C SER A 208 19.32 -0.84 -7.75
N LYS A 209 20.24 -0.14 -7.10
CA LYS A 209 20.39 -0.19 -5.64
C LYS A 209 19.20 0.46 -4.94
N PHE A 210 18.73 1.60 -5.45
CA PHE A 210 17.57 2.29 -4.88
C PHE A 210 16.30 1.44 -5.01
N GLU A 211 16.04 0.85 -6.18
CA GLU A 211 14.94 -0.10 -6.39
C GLU A 211 15.01 -1.28 -5.43
N SER A 212 16.19 -1.88 -5.26
CA SER A 212 16.39 -2.98 -4.31
C SER A 212 16.09 -2.58 -2.86
N ILE A 213 16.45 -1.35 -2.46
CA ILE A 213 16.15 -0.81 -1.13
C ILE A 213 14.64 -0.61 -0.99
N THR A 214 13.99 0.05 -1.95
CA THR A 214 12.55 0.31 -1.89
C THR A 214 11.74 -0.99 -1.91
N ASP A 215 12.09 -1.95 -2.76
CA ASP A 215 11.35 -3.21 -2.90
C ASP A 215 11.41 -4.05 -1.62
N SER A 216 12.57 -4.10 -0.96
CA SER A 216 12.76 -4.89 0.26
C SER A 216 12.35 -4.17 1.55
N ALA A 217 12.16 -2.84 1.49
CA ALA A 217 11.90 -2.05 2.69
C ALA A 217 10.57 -2.39 3.38
N SER A 218 10.66 -2.53 4.70
CA SER A 218 9.54 -2.55 5.64
C SER A 218 8.98 -1.15 5.89
N ARG A 219 7.85 -1.07 6.63
CA ARG A 219 7.24 0.21 7.02
C ARG A 219 8.18 1.11 7.81
N MET A 220 9.00 0.55 8.70
CA MET A 220 9.93 1.33 9.51
C MET A 220 11.10 1.84 8.65
N GLU A 221 11.66 0.98 7.81
CA GLU A 221 12.77 1.33 6.91
C GLU A 221 12.35 2.40 5.90
N MET A 222 11.13 2.33 5.36
CA MET A 222 10.61 3.38 4.46
C MET A 222 10.49 4.74 5.15
N ARG A 223 10.03 4.80 6.40
CA ARG A 223 9.97 6.06 7.15
C ARG A 223 11.35 6.63 7.44
N GLN A 224 12.31 5.77 7.77
CA GLN A 224 13.70 6.17 7.94
C GLN A 224 14.32 6.65 6.62
N LEU A 225 14.01 5.99 5.51
CA LEU A 225 14.44 6.41 4.17
C LEU A 225 13.89 7.79 3.83
N LEU A 226 12.59 8.05 4.06
CA LEU A 226 11.98 9.36 3.83
C LEU A 226 12.65 10.46 4.67
N ALA A 227 12.91 10.20 5.95
CA ALA A 227 13.55 11.17 6.84
C ALA A 227 14.97 11.55 6.40
N HIS A 228 15.73 10.60 5.84
CA HIS A 228 17.12 10.79 5.43
C HIS A 228 17.33 10.85 3.91
N PHE A 229 16.24 10.92 3.13
CA PHE A 229 16.29 10.81 1.67
C PHE A 229 17.16 11.91 1.05
N ASN A 230 17.08 13.13 1.57
CA ASN A 230 17.89 14.24 1.07
C ASN A 230 19.40 14.02 1.25
N LEU A 231 19.81 13.41 2.38
CA LEU A 231 21.20 13.08 2.65
C LEU A 231 21.68 11.97 1.69
N LEU A 232 20.88 10.90 1.56
CA LEU A 232 21.16 9.79 0.66
C LEU A 232 21.22 10.23 -0.80
N LYS A 233 20.31 11.11 -1.22
CA LYS A 233 20.28 11.68 -2.57
C LYS A 233 21.53 12.48 -2.87
N GLN A 234 22.00 13.31 -1.94
CA GLN A 234 23.21 14.10 -2.16
C GLN A 234 24.49 13.27 -2.16
N ALA A 235 24.57 12.22 -1.35
CA ALA A 235 25.80 11.47 -1.14
C ALA A 235 25.94 10.25 -2.06
N ILE A 236 24.86 9.47 -2.23
CA ILE A 236 24.90 8.12 -2.84
C ILE A 236 24.09 8.07 -4.13
N PHE A 237 23.03 8.88 -4.23
CA PHE A 237 22.11 8.87 -5.37
C PHE A 237 21.99 10.23 -6.08
N PRO A 238 23.11 10.92 -6.41
CA PRO A 238 23.08 12.30 -6.91
C PRO A 238 22.42 12.43 -8.28
N ASP A 239 22.50 11.40 -9.12
CA ASP A 239 22.04 11.43 -10.50
C ASP A 239 20.62 10.89 -10.67
N LEU A 240 19.97 10.45 -9.59
CA LEU A 240 18.61 9.92 -9.67
C LEU A 240 17.61 11.03 -10.02
N ASP A 241 16.86 10.78 -11.10
CA ASP A 241 15.78 11.64 -11.53
C ASP A 241 14.71 11.76 -10.43
N SER A 242 14.33 13.00 -10.11
CA SER A 242 13.37 13.28 -9.04
C SER A 242 12.01 12.68 -9.33
N THR A 243 11.58 12.64 -10.59
CA THR A 243 10.25 12.15 -10.99
C THR A 243 10.16 10.64 -10.84
N SER A 244 11.14 9.92 -11.40
CA SER A 244 11.21 8.46 -11.34
C SER A 244 11.38 7.97 -9.90
N THR A 245 12.19 8.66 -9.11
CA THR A 245 12.41 8.36 -7.70
C THR A 245 11.16 8.58 -6.86
N LYS A 246 10.46 9.72 -7.06
CA LYS A 246 9.17 9.99 -6.41
C LYS A 246 8.18 8.88 -6.70
N ARG A 247 8.10 8.43 -7.96
CA ARG A 247 7.20 7.36 -8.38
C ARG A 247 7.50 6.02 -7.68
N LEU A 248 8.77 5.62 -7.58
CA LEU A 248 9.17 4.39 -6.86
C LEU A 248 8.82 4.46 -5.37
N ILE A 249 9.11 5.59 -4.72
CA ILE A 249 8.75 5.82 -3.32
C ILE A 249 7.23 5.74 -3.14
N LEU A 250 6.47 6.42 -4.00
CA LEU A 250 5.01 6.48 -3.91
C LEU A 250 4.38 5.10 -4.12
N ASP A 251 4.82 4.34 -5.12
CA ASP A 251 4.36 2.96 -5.36
C ASP A 251 4.61 2.08 -4.13
N LYS A 252 5.80 2.18 -3.54
CA LYS A 252 6.14 1.42 -2.34
C LYS A 252 5.29 1.83 -1.13
N LEU A 253 5.10 3.13 -0.88
CA LEU A 253 4.28 3.63 0.21
C LEU A 253 2.81 3.19 0.08
N LEU A 254 2.26 3.22 -1.15
CA LEU A 254 0.93 2.70 -1.46
C LEU A 254 0.85 1.19 -1.18
N SER A 255 1.82 0.40 -1.62
CA SER A 255 1.85 -1.05 -1.36
C SER A 255 1.86 -1.38 0.14
N LEU A 256 2.59 -0.58 0.94
CA LEU A 256 2.68 -0.70 2.39
C LEU A 256 1.48 -0.09 3.14
N LYS A 257 0.57 0.58 2.42
CA LYS A 257 -0.62 1.27 2.94
C LYS A 257 -0.26 2.41 3.91
N LEU A 258 0.84 3.12 3.65
CA LEU A 258 1.32 4.25 4.45
C LEU A 258 0.77 5.58 3.89
N TYR A 259 -0.54 5.75 3.98
CA TYR A 259 -1.23 6.89 3.34
C TYR A 259 -0.91 8.25 3.97
N ASP A 260 -0.68 8.29 5.28
CA ASP A 260 -0.37 9.52 6.02
C ASP A 260 1.02 10.09 5.69
N ASP A 261 1.91 9.24 5.17
CA ASP A 261 3.30 9.58 4.84
C ASP A 261 3.46 10.00 3.35
N LEU A 262 2.36 10.05 2.58
CA LEU A 262 2.37 10.38 1.16
C LEU A 262 2.27 11.90 0.92
N ASP A 263 3.22 12.44 0.15
CA ASP A 263 3.16 13.79 -0.41
C ASP A 263 2.70 13.71 -1.88
N VAL A 264 1.42 14.02 -2.10
CA VAL A 264 0.71 13.75 -3.37
C VAL A 264 0.46 15.04 -4.13
N GLU A 265 0.83 15.04 -5.40
CA GLU A 265 0.49 16.10 -6.36
C GLU A 265 -0.59 15.62 -7.35
N ALA A 266 -1.21 16.54 -8.06
CA ALA A 266 -2.22 16.20 -9.07
C ALA A 266 -1.67 15.28 -10.19
N SER A 267 -0.36 15.35 -10.49
CA SER A 267 0.30 14.45 -11.45
C SER A 267 0.36 12.99 -11.01
N ASP A 268 0.20 12.73 -9.70
CA ASP A 268 0.29 11.40 -9.11
C ASP A 268 -1.08 10.69 -9.07
N GLU A 269 -2.15 11.36 -9.51
CA GLU A 269 -3.50 10.79 -9.56
C GLU A 269 -3.58 9.45 -10.34
N PRO A 270 -2.95 9.25 -11.51
CA PRO A 270 -3.06 8.00 -12.25
C PRO A 270 -2.55 6.77 -11.50
N ILE A 271 -1.45 6.90 -10.75
CA ILE A 271 -0.87 5.78 -9.97
C ILE A 271 -1.72 5.48 -8.73
N ILE A 272 -2.32 6.50 -8.13
CA ILE A 272 -3.27 6.31 -7.02
C ILE A 272 -4.56 5.62 -7.49
N ILE A 273 -5.08 6.00 -8.67
CA ILE A 273 -6.26 5.35 -9.26
C ILE A 273 -5.94 3.90 -9.65
N GLN A 274 -4.72 3.62 -10.12
CA GLN A 274 -4.27 2.26 -10.36
C GLN A 274 -4.29 1.44 -9.06
N HIS A 275 -3.68 1.95 -7.99
CA HIS A 275 -3.67 1.30 -6.67
C HIS A 275 -5.08 1.12 -6.10
N PHE A 276 -5.97 2.09 -6.30
CA PHE A 276 -7.39 1.97 -5.96
C PHE A 276 -8.01 0.72 -6.60
N TRP A 277 -7.83 0.52 -7.90
CA TRP A 277 -8.38 -0.63 -8.61
C TRP A 277 -7.72 -1.95 -8.19
N ASP A 278 -6.43 -1.94 -7.86
CA ASP A 278 -5.73 -3.13 -7.37
C ASP A 278 -6.24 -3.56 -5.98
N CYS A 279 -6.49 -2.59 -5.10
CA CYS A 279 -7.16 -2.83 -3.82
C CYS A 279 -8.60 -3.31 -4.02
N PHE A 280 -9.36 -2.68 -4.92
CA PHE A 280 -10.74 -3.05 -5.22
C PHE A 280 -10.86 -4.50 -5.71
N LYS A 281 -9.99 -4.91 -6.64
CA LYS A 281 -9.98 -6.28 -7.21
C LYS A 281 -9.59 -7.34 -6.18
N THR A 282 -8.81 -6.97 -5.16
CA THR A 282 -8.36 -7.88 -4.11
C THR A 282 -9.28 -7.89 -2.89
N ALA A 283 -10.25 -6.97 -2.81
CA ALA A 283 -11.20 -6.91 -1.73
C ALA A 283 -12.06 -8.18 -1.62
N THR A 284 -12.19 -8.67 -0.40
CA THR A 284 -12.97 -9.88 -0.07
C THR A 284 -14.36 -9.56 0.45
N ASN A 285 -14.63 -8.29 0.75
CA ASN A 285 -15.92 -7.77 1.22
C ASN A 285 -16.07 -6.31 0.77
N GLY A 286 -17.30 -5.83 0.70
CA GLY A 286 -17.60 -4.47 0.26
C GLY A 286 -17.59 -3.41 1.37
N SER A 287 -17.02 -3.66 2.55
CA SER A 287 -17.04 -2.65 3.62
C SER A 287 -16.00 -1.57 3.40
N LYS A 288 -16.41 -0.30 3.38
CA LYS A 288 -15.48 0.84 3.24
C LYS A 288 -14.67 1.14 4.50
N ASP A 289 -15.02 0.53 5.64
CA ASP A 289 -14.40 0.77 6.94
C ASP A 289 -13.33 -0.28 7.31
N ARG A 290 -13.19 -1.35 6.52
CA ARG A 290 -12.18 -2.40 6.77
C ARG A 290 -11.72 -3.13 5.50
N GLY A 291 -10.56 -3.76 5.58
CA GLY A 291 -10.02 -4.59 4.49
C GLY A 291 -9.56 -3.76 3.28
N GLU A 292 -9.48 -4.39 2.11
CA GLU A 292 -8.91 -3.72 0.92
C GLU A 292 -9.80 -2.64 0.32
N LEU A 293 -11.13 -2.70 0.50
CA LEU A 293 -11.97 -1.58 0.04
C LEU A 293 -11.73 -0.31 0.87
N PHE A 294 -11.50 -0.43 2.18
CA PHE A 294 -11.02 0.68 3.01
C PHE A 294 -9.68 1.22 2.49
N ASN A 295 -8.74 0.34 2.13
CA ASN A 295 -7.46 0.76 1.58
C ASN A 295 -7.62 1.51 0.24
N ALA A 296 -8.54 1.07 -0.61
CA ALA A 296 -8.90 1.75 -1.85
C ALA A 296 -9.53 3.12 -1.57
N TYR A 297 -10.42 3.19 -0.59
CA TYR A 297 -11.05 4.43 -0.16
C TYR A 297 -10.04 5.44 0.39
N GLN A 298 -9.14 5.01 1.28
CA GLN A 298 -8.11 5.87 1.85
C GLN A 298 -7.15 6.37 0.77
N SER A 299 -6.77 5.53 -0.20
CA SER A 299 -5.87 5.96 -1.26
C SER A 299 -6.46 7.07 -2.13
N LEU A 300 -7.79 7.11 -2.34
CA LEU A 300 -8.40 8.23 -3.06
C LEU A 300 -8.48 9.51 -2.21
N LYS A 301 -8.63 9.38 -0.88
CA LYS A 301 -8.81 10.51 0.03
C LYS A 301 -7.57 11.41 0.17
N ILE A 302 -6.38 10.88 -0.08
CA ILE A 302 -5.13 11.65 0.03
C ILE A 302 -4.99 12.71 -1.07
N ILE A 303 -5.66 12.54 -2.21
CA ILE A 303 -5.57 13.50 -3.32
C ILE A 303 -6.31 14.78 -2.94
N THR A 304 -5.58 15.90 -2.92
CA THR A 304 -6.15 17.24 -2.65
C THR A 304 -5.50 18.29 -3.56
N PRO A 305 -6.26 19.09 -4.33
CA PRO A 305 -7.72 19.03 -4.51
C PRO A 305 -8.14 17.80 -5.32
N ARG A 306 -9.35 17.30 -5.08
CA ARG A 306 -9.88 16.12 -5.76
C ARG A 306 -10.36 16.46 -7.16
N SER A 307 -10.00 15.62 -8.13
CA SER A 307 -10.56 15.68 -9.47
C SER A 307 -12.00 15.15 -9.50
N ASN A 308 -12.72 15.43 -10.58
CA ASN A 308 -14.04 14.84 -10.82
C ASN A 308 -13.98 13.30 -10.87
N GLN A 309 -12.89 12.72 -11.38
CA GLN A 309 -12.71 11.28 -11.42
C GLN A 309 -12.57 10.70 -10.01
N VAL A 310 -11.80 11.35 -9.14
CA VAL A 310 -11.64 10.95 -7.74
C VAL A 310 -12.96 11.04 -6.98
N GLU A 311 -13.72 12.13 -7.13
CA GLU A 311 -15.04 12.28 -6.50
C GLU A 311 -16.05 11.20 -6.96
N LYS A 312 -16.04 10.88 -8.25
CA LYS A 312 -16.83 9.77 -8.81
C LYS A 312 -16.44 8.44 -8.17
N LEU A 313 -15.15 8.14 -8.03
CA LEU A 313 -14.68 6.90 -7.42
C LEU A 313 -14.97 6.82 -5.91
N LEU A 314 -14.89 7.95 -5.18
CA LEU A 314 -15.31 8.00 -3.77
C LEU A 314 -16.81 7.69 -3.64
N THR A 315 -17.63 8.30 -4.49
CA THR A 315 -19.08 8.03 -4.54
C THR A 315 -19.38 6.57 -4.91
N PHE A 316 -18.59 6.00 -5.82
CA PHE A 316 -18.67 4.59 -6.19
C PHE A 316 -18.37 3.67 -5.00
N VAL A 317 -17.32 3.94 -4.22
CA VAL A 317 -17.01 3.15 -3.01
C VAL A 317 -18.12 3.22 -1.98
N ASP A 318 -18.69 4.40 -1.73
CA ASP A 318 -19.84 4.55 -0.83
C ASP A 318 -21.06 3.75 -1.31
N ALA A 319 -21.26 3.65 -2.62
CA ALA A 319 -22.31 2.83 -3.21
C ALA A 319 -22.03 1.33 -3.06
N VAL A 320 -20.78 0.90 -3.26
CA VAL A 320 -20.38 -0.50 -3.04
C VAL A 320 -20.59 -0.90 -1.58
N ASP A 321 -20.23 -0.03 -0.63
CA ASP A 321 -20.48 -0.26 0.80
C ASP A 321 -21.97 -0.45 1.11
N LYS A 322 -22.83 0.45 0.62
CA LYS A 322 -24.29 0.31 0.74
C LYS A 322 -24.81 -0.97 0.08
N LEU A 323 -24.33 -1.30 -1.12
CA LEU A 323 -24.75 -2.49 -1.86
C LEU A 323 -24.51 -3.77 -1.03
N PHE A 324 -23.39 -3.86 -0.35
CA PHE A 324 -23.03 -5.03 0.46
C PHE A 324 -23.80 -5.16 1.78
N HIS A 325 -24.70 -4.23 2.09
CA HIS A 325 -25.71 -4.41 3.14
C HIS A 325 -26.89 -5.27 2.68
N TYR A 326 -27.10 -5.40 1.37
CA TYR A 326 -28.05 -6.36 0.81
C TYR A 326 -27.45 -7.77 0.80
N SER A 327 -28.30 -8.76 1.00
CA SER A 327 -27.98 -10.16 0.76
C SER A 327 -27.83 -10.38 -0.74
N ILE A 328 -26.62 -10.73 -1.19
CA ILE A 328 -26.31 -10.96 -2.60
C ILE A 328 -25.48 -12.24 -2.72
N TYR A 329 -26.05 -13.27 -3.37
CA TYR A 329 -25.30 -14.46 -3.76
C TYR A 329 -25.86 -15.06 -5.06
N PHE A 330 -24.96 -15.39 -5.99
CA PHE A 330 -25.32 -16.02 -7.27
C PHE A 330 -25.16 -17.55 -7.22
N LYS A 331 -24.25 -18.05 -6.38
CA LYS A 331 -23.97 -19.48 -6.21
C LYS A 331 -23.88 -19.81 -4.72
N ARG A 332 -24.52 -20.91 -4.30
CA ARG A 332 -24.45 -21.37 -2.91
C ARG A 332 -22.99 -21.63 -2.51
N GLY A 333 -22.57 -21.03 -1.40
CA GLY A 333 -21.23 -21.20 -0.84
C GLY A 333 -20.13 -20.32 -1.45
N THR A 334 -20.43 -19.52 -2.47
CA THR A 334 -19.48 -18.53 -3.01
C THR A 334 -19.95 -17.13 -2.62
N PRO A 335 -19.22 -16.42 -1.74
CA PRO A 335 -19.57 -15.05 -1.39
C PRO A 335 -19.36 -14.13 -2.58
N PHE A 336 -20.28 -13.19 -2.79
CA PHE A 336 -20.12 -12.11 -3.74
C PHE A 336 -19.01 -11.17 -3.27
N LYS A 337 -18.10 -10.78 -4.16
CA LYS A 337 -16.95 -9.91 -3.88
C LYS A 337 -17.01 -8.65 -4.74
N PRO A 338 -16.38 -7.54 -4.30
CA PRO A 338 -16.35 -6.31 -5.09
C PRO A 338 -15.87 -6.50 -6.54
N VAL A 339 -14.87 -7.35 -6.77
CA VAL A 339 -14.37 -7.65 -8.12
C VAL A 339 -15.43 -8.24 -9.05
N ASP A 340 -16.42 -8.97 -8.51
CA ASP A 340 -17.48 -9.58 -9.31
C ASP A 340 -18.38 -8.53 -9.96
N LEU A 341 -18.48 -7.32 -9.36
CA LEU A 341 -19.20 -6.17 -9.93
C LEU A 341 -18.69 -5.73 -11.29
N LEU A 342 -17.41 -5.98 -11.58
CA LEU A 342 -16.81 -5.62 -12.87
C LEU A 342 -17.29 -6.51 -14.02
N THR A 343 -17.94 -7.63 -13.71
CA THR A 343 -18.33 -8.66 -14.68
C THR A 343 -19.81 -9.00 -14.66
N VAL A 344 -20.50 -8.72 -13.55
CA VAL A 344 -21.93 -9.03 -13.39
C VAL A 344 -22.79 -8.07 -14.24
N ASP A 345 -23.87 -8.58 -14.82
CA ASP A 345 -24.91 -7.70 -15.35
C ASP A 345 -25.68 -7.07 -14.19
N VAL A 346 -25.68 -5.74 -14.12
CA VAL A 346 -26.36 -4.97 -13.08
C VAL A 346 -27.87 -5.25 -13.07
N ARG A 347 -28.49 -5.58 -14.21
CA ARG A 347 -29.89 -6.03 -14.23
C ARG A 347 -30.09 -7.32 -13.44
N GLU A 348 -29.22 -8.31 -13.65
CA GLU A 348 -29.25 -9.57 -12.90
C GLU A 348 -28.97 -9.35 -11.41
N LEU A 349 -28.03 -8.45 -11.08
CA LEU A 349 -27.74 -8.05 -9.71
C LEU A 349 -28.96 -7.46 -9.01
N VAL A 350 -29.68 -6.55 -9.67
CA VAL A 350 -30.90 -5.94 -9.15
C VAL A 350 -31.97 -6.99 -8.89
N GLN A 351 -32.22 -7.88 -9.84
CA GLN A 351 -33.17 -8.97 -9.67
C GLN A 351 -32.80 -9.86 -8.47
N LYS A 352 -31.50 -10.16 -8.29
CA LYS A 352 -31.02 -10.91 -7.12
C LYS A 352 -31.22 -10.16 -5.81
N ILE A 353 -31.02 -8.85 -5.78
CA ILE A 353 -31.30 -8.04 -4.59
C ILE A 353 -32.78 -8.13 -4.23
N LEU A 354 -33.67 -7.92 -5.21
CA LEU A 354 -35.12 -7.98 -5.02
C LEU A 354 -35.64 -9.37 -4.63
N GLU A 355 -34.94 -10.43 -5.04
CA GLU A 355 -35.28 -11.82 -4.70
C GLU A 355 -34.82 -12.21 -3.29
N LEU A 356 -33.67 -11.71 -2.84
CA LEU A 356 -33.02 -12.14 -1.60
C LEU A 356 -33.29 -11.21 -0.40
N ASN A 357 -33.93 -10.06 -0.62
CA ASN A 357 -34.13 -9.04 0.39
C ASN A 357 -35.59 -8.59 0.42
N ASP A 358 -36.34 -9.16 1.36
CA ASP A 358 -37.74 -8.81 1.59
C ASP A 358 -37.92 -7.30 1.75
N GLY A 359 -38.88 -6.73 1.03
CA GLY A 359 -39.20 -5.30 1.10
C GLY A 359 -38.25 -4.38 0.31
N ALA A 360 -37.18 -4.88 -0.30
CA ALA A 360 -36.31 -4.05 -1.16
C ALA A 360 -37.07 -3.41 -2.34
N TYR A 361 -38.17 -4.04 -2.78
CA TYR A 361 -39.04 -3.51 -3.83
C TYR A 361 -39.77 -2.22 -3.45
N THR A 362 -39.87 -1.89 -2.15
CA THR A 362 -40.67 -0.75 -1.66
C THR A 362 -40.00 0.60 -1.87
N ASP A 363 -38.68 0.64 -2.12
CA ASP A 363 -37.89 1.86 -2.34
C ASP A 363 -37.17 1.84 -3.72
N PRO A 364 -37.91 1.90 -4.84
CA PRO A 364 -37.33 1.90 -6.17
C PRO A 364 -36.45 3.13 -6.43
N ASP A 365 -36.77 4.27 -5.82
CA ASP A 365 -36.00 5.51 -5.99
C ASP A 365 -34.64 5.44 -5.27
N GLY A 366 -34.60 4.91 -4.05
CA GLY A 366 -33.35 4.66 -3.33
C GLY A 366 -32.46 3.63 -4.03
N LEU A 367 -33.06 2.55 -4.55
CA LEU A 367 -32.33 1.56 -5.34
C LEU A 367 -31.80 2.17 -6.65
N HIS A 368 -32.58 2.99 -7.36
CA HIS A 368 -32.12 3.71 -8.54
C HIS A 368 -30.96 4.67 -8.22
N HIS A 369 -31.06 5.39 -7.10
CA HIS A 369 -29.99 6.28 -6.64
C HIS A 369 -28.70 5.51 -6.37
N LEU A 370 -28.79 4.36 -5.70
CA LEU A 370 -27.65 3.46 -5.47
C LEU A 370 -27.00 3.01 -6.79
N LEU A 371 -27.82 2.58 -7.76
CA LEU A 371 -27.35 2.17 -9.08
C LEU A 371 -26.67 3.32 -9.83
N THR A 372 -27.21 4.53 -9.74
CA THR A 372 -26.61 5.74 -10.33
C THR A 372 -25.24 6.05 -9.71
N GLN A 373 -25.07 5.84 -8.40
CA GLN A 373 -23.77 6.00 -7.75
C GLN A 373 -22.78 4.88 -8.16
N LEU A 374 -23.28 3.65 -8.37
CA LEU A 374 -22.47 2.53 -8.86
C LEU A 374 -21.96 2.73 -10.30
N SER A 375 -22.70 3.44 -11.15
CA SER A 375 -22.30 3.70 -12.54
C SER A 375 -21.05 4.57 -12.66
N HIS A 376 -20.65 5.27 -11.60
CA HIS A 376 -19.40 6.02 -11.57
C HIS A 376 -18.13 5.15 -11.68
N GLY A 377 -18.20 3.86 -11.32
CA GLY A 377 -17.09 2.92 -11.40
C GLY A 377 -17.32 1.75 -12.37
N LEU A 378 -18.50 1.66 -12.99
CA LEU A 378 -18.92 0.52 -13.82
C LEU A 378 -19.36 1.00 -15.21
N PRO A 379 -19.33 0.14 -16.24
CA PRO A 379 -19.78 0.50 -17.57
C PRO A 379 -21.29 0.81 -17.62
N GLU A 380 -21.67 1.97 -18.17
CA GLU A 380 -23.05 2.47 -18.20
C GLU A 380 -24.05 1.54 -18.91
N SER A 381 -23.61 0.72 -19.87
CA SER A 381 -24.48 -0.14 -20.68
C SER A 381 -25.18 -1.27 -19.91
N SER A 382 -24.76 -1.55 -18.67
CA SER A 382 -25.32 -2.63 -17.85
C SER A 382 -26.50 -2.18 -16.96
N PHE A 383 -26.69 -0.88 -16.77
CA PHE A 383 -27.65 -0.37 -15.80
C PHE A 383 -29.08 -0.33 -16.35
N PRO A 384 -30.09 -0.78 -15.57
CA PRO A 384 -31.49 -0.61 -15.96
C PRO A 384 -31.91 0.86 -15.90
N SER A 385 -32.85 1.25 -16.75
CA SER A 385 -33.48 2.58 -16.63
C SER A 385 -34.28 2.67 -15.32
N LYS A 386 -34.67 3.89 -14.93
CA LYS A 386 -35.51 4.10 -13.74
C LYS A 386 -36.85 3.39 -13.88
N GLU A 387 -37.42 3.43 -15.08
CA GLU A 387 -38.70 2.82 -15.40
C GLU A 387 -38.59 1.28 -15.45
N GLU A 388 -37.52 0.74 -16.03
CA GLU A 388 -37.23 -0.71 -16.05
C GLU A 388 -37.05 -1.25 -14.62
N LEU A 389 -36.36 -0.50 -13.75
CA LEU A 389 -36.22 -0.85 -12.34
C LEU A 389 -37.58 -0.93 -11.63
N ARG A 390 -38.50 0.00 -11.92
CA ARG A 390 -39.85 -0.05 -11.35
C ARG A 390 -40.61 -1.30 -11.81
N CYS A 391 -40.45 -1.74 -13.05
CA CYS A 391 -41.00 -3.02 -13.52
C CYS A 391 -40.48 -4.19 -12.67
N PHE A 392 -39.18 -4.25 -12.40
CA PHE A 392 -38.63 -5.30 -11.53
C PHE A 392 -39.18 -5.24 -10.10
N CYS A 393 -39.37 -4.04 -9.54
CA CYS A 393 -40.00 -3.89 -8.22
C CYS A 393 -41.47 -4.33 -8.22
N ILE A 394 -42.21 -4.09 -9.29
CA ILE A 394 -43.60 -4.57 -9.44
C ILE A 394 -43.62 -6.10 -9.46
N ASP A 395 -42.80 -6.74 -10.29
CA ASP A 395 -42.72 -8.19 -10.35
C ASP A 395 -42.33 -8.80 -8.99
N SER A 396 -41.40 -8.18 -8.27
CA SER A 396 -41.01 -8.58 -6.91
C SER A 396 -42.14 -8.38 -5.89
N SER A 397 -42.88 -7.27 -5.94
CA SER A 397 -44.00 -7.01 -5.03
C SER A 397 -45.12 -8.05 -5.18
N LEU A 398 -45.42 -8.48 -6.41
CA LEU A 398 -46.35 -9.58 -6.68
C LEU A 398 -45.84 -10.91 -6.13
N ALA A 399 -44.54 -11.19 -6.25
CA ALA A 399 -43.94 -12.41 -5.69
C ALA A 399 -44.02 -12.47 -4.16
N HIS A 400 -44.03 -11.31 -3.49
CA HIS A 400 -44.23 -11.19 -2.04
C HIS A 400 -45.72 -11.07 -1.64
N GLY A 401 -46.62 -11.04 -2.61
CA GLY A 401 -48.05 -10.97 -2.43
C GLY A 401 -48.63 -9.60 -2.09
N ASP A 402 -47.87 -8.53 -2.31
CA ASP A 402 -48.25 -7.15 -2.05
C ASP A 402 -48.93 -6.52 -3.28
N PHE A 403 -50.19 -6.90 -3.49
CA PHE A 403 -50.97 -6.45 -4.66
C PHE A 403 -51.22 -4.94 -4.68
N ASP A 404 -51.52 -4.34 -3.53
CA ASP A 404 -51.85 -2.92 -3.47
C ASP A 404 -50.64 -2.06 -3.87
N TYR A 405 -49.45 -2.38 -3.36
CA TYR A 405 -48.22 -1.71 -3.79
C TYR A 405 -47.95 -1.94 -5.29
N ALA A 406 -48.09 -3.18 -5.76
CA ALA A 406 -47.88 -3.52 -7.16
C ALA A 406 -48.80 -2.71 -8.10
N TYR A 407 -50.07 -2.57 -7.72
CA TYR A 407 -51.06 -1.82 -8.49
C TYR A 407 -50.76 -0.31 -8.51
N ASP A 408 -50.45 0.28 -7.36
CA ASP A 408 -50.16 1.72 -7.26
C ASP A 408 -48.87 2.08 -8.02
N LEU A 409 -47.84 1.23 -7.91
CA LEU A 409 -46.59 1.41 -8.64
C LEU A 409 -46.78 1.17 -10.15
N ALA A 410 -47.56 0.16 -10.56
CA ALA A 410 -47.87 -0.09 -11.97
C ALA A 410 -48.64 1.08 -12.59
N SER A 411 -49.70 1.55 -11.92
CA SER A 411 -50.55 2.64 -12.42
C SER A 411 -49.74 3.94 -12.57
N SER A 412 -48.93 4.29 -11.57
CA SER A 412 -48.07 5.48 -11.63
C SER A 412 -46.95 5.35 -12.68
N THR A 413 -46.41 4.15 -12.89
CA THR A 413 -45.36 3.89 -13.89
C THR A 413 -45.93 3.94 -15.30
N ILE A 414 -47.10 3.36 -15.57
CA ILE A 414 -47.76 3.45 -16.88
C ILE A 414 -48.02 4.93 -17.24
N MET A 415 -48.52 5.72 -16.28
CA MET A 415 -48.79 7.15 -16.52
C MET A 415 -47.54 8.00 -16.83
N SER A 416 -46.36 7.59 -16.34
CA SER A 416 -45.12 8.37 -16.47
C SER A 416 -44.08 7.80 -17.45
N SER A 417 -44.28 6.58 -17.94
CA SER A 417 -43.33 5.88 -18.83
C SER A 417 -43.56 6.20 -20.32
N SER A 418 -42.57 5.86 -21.15
CA SER A 418 -42.68 5.98 -22.61
C SER A 418 -43.51 4.86 -23.23
N GLU A 419 -44.17 5.13 -24.36
CA GLU A 419 -44.98 4.13 -25.08
C GLU A 419 -44.19 2.85 -25.44
N VAL A 420 -42.90 3.00 -25.74
CA VAL A 420 -42.01 1.87 -26.06
C VAL A 420 -41.86 0.94 -24.85
N LEU A 421 -41.57 1.51 -23.67
CA LEU A 421 -41.37 0.73 -22.45
C LEU A 421 -42.68 0.10 -21.95
N GLN A 422 -43.79 0.82 -22.11
CA GLN A 422 -45.13 0.28 -21.83
C GLN A 422 -45.43 -0.95 -22.66
N SER A 423 -45.11 -0.90 -23.96
CA SER A 423 -45.32 -2.00 -24.90
C SER A 423 -44.36 -3.16 -24.65
N GLU A 424 -43.10 -2.90 -24.32
CA GLU A 424 -42.09 -3.92 -24.02
C GLU A 424 -42.41 -4.69 -22.74
N HIS A 425 -42.81 -3.99 -21.67
CA HIS A 425 -43.16 -4.57 -20.38
C HIS A 425 -44.65 -4.84 -20.20
N TRP A 426 -45.42 -4.96 -21.30
CA TRP A 426 -46.88 -5.15 -21.25
C TRP A 426 -47.31 -6.33 -20.35
N TYR A 427 -46.46 -7.36 -20.33
CA TYR A 427 -46.66 -8.58 -19.54
C TYR A 427 -46.62 -8.33 -18.03
N THR A 428 -45.74 -7.46 -17.52
CA THR A 428 -45.68 -7.10 -16.09
C THR A 428 -47.00 -6.50 -15.63
N TRP A 429 -47.54 -5.54 -16.39
CA TRP A 429 -48.85 -4.93 -16.09
C TRP A 429 -49.97 -5.96 -16.14
N PHE A 430 -49.94 -6.86 -17.12
CA PHE A 430 -50.91 -7.95 -17.24
C PHE A 430 -50.82 -8.92 -16.05
N GLN A 431 -49.63 -9.23 -15.54
CA GLN A 431 -49.45 -10.08 -14.36
C GLN A 431 -50.03 -9.44 -13.10
N VAL A 432 -49.85 -8.13 -12.89
CA VAL A 432 -50.51 -7.41 -11.80
C VAL A 432 -52.03 -7.57 -11.92
N ALA A 433 -52.56 -7.31 -13.10
CA ALA A 433 -54.00 -7.34 -13.32
C ALA A 433 -54.63 -8.75 -13.27
N LYS A 434 -53.81 -9.79 -13.42
CA LYS A 434 -54.20 -11.20 -13.30
C LYS A 434 -53.89 -11.81 -11.92
N TYR A 435 -53.20 -11.07 -11.05
CA TYR A 435 -52.68 -11.60 -9.81
C TYR A 435 -53.76 -12.23 -8.92
N VAL A 436 -53.47 -13.38 -8.33
CA VAL A 436 -54.34 -14.04 -7.35
C VAL A 436 -53.49 -14.40 -6.14
N SER A 437 -53.81 -13.81 -4.99
CA SER A 437 -53.15 -14.14 -3.75
C SER A 437 -53.48 -15.57 -3.30
N PRO A 438 -52.51 -16.33 -2.76
CA PRO A 438 -52.78 -17.62 -2.12
C PRO A 438 -53.84 -17.54 -1.02
N GLU A 439 -53.94 -16.40 -0.32
CA GLU A 439 -54.92 -16.16 0.72
C GLU A 439 -56.36 -16.13 0.18
N TRP A 440 -56.54 -15.67 -1.07
CA TRP A 440 -57.83 -15.66 -1.77
C TRP A 440 -58.10 -16.97 -2.52
N LEU A 441 -57.31 -18.03 -2.32
CA LEU A 441 -57.66 -19.34 -2.86
C LEU A 441 -58.70 -20.04 -1.99
N GLU A 442 -58.75 -19.70 -0.70
CA GLU A 442 -59.72 -20.23 0.27
C GLU A 442 -60.92 -19.28 0.48
N THR A 443 -60.75 -17.98 0.21
CA THR A 443 -61.82 -16.95 0.22
C THR A 443 -62.12 -16.44 -1.18
N GLU A 444 -63.25 -15.76 -1.41
CA GLU A 444 -63.48 -15.08 -2.70
C GLU A 444 -62.51 -13.88 -2.85
N ILE A 445 -62.07 -13.57 -4.08
CA ILE A 445 -61.25 -12.38 -4.37
C ILE A 445 -62.01 -11.12 -3.91
N PRO A 446 -61.44 -10.17 -3.17
CA PRO A 446 -62.15 -8.94 -2.77
C PRO A 446 -62.64 -8.11 -3.97
N GLU A 447 -63.84 -7.52 -3.86
CA GLU A 447 -64.46 -6.72 -4.92
C GLU A 447 -63.60 -5.52 -5.34
N SER A 448 -63.04 -4.80 -4.36
CA SER A 448 -62.13 -3.67 -4.61
C SER A 448 -60.87 -4.05 -5.39
N ILE A 449 -60.45 -5.32 -5.32
CA ILE A 449 -59.30 -5.83 -6.07
C ILE A 449 -59.70 -6.12 -7.52
N ILE A 450 -60.88 -6.68 -7.74
CA ILE A 450 -61.42 -6.90 -9.09
C ILE A 450 -61.57 -5.57 -9.83
N GLU A 451 -62.08 -4.53 -9.18
CA GLU A 451 -62.19 -3.19 -9.76
C GLU A 451 -60.82 -2.62 -10.19
N LYS A 452 -59.81 -2.73 -9.32
CA LYS A 452 -58.42 -2.35 -9.64
C LYS A 452 -57.87 -3.15 -10.83
N GLN A 453 -58.09 -4.47 -10.84
CA GLN A 453 -57.64 -5.34 -11.93
C GLN A 453 -58.31 -5.01 -13.26
N LEU A 454 -59.64 -4.77 -13.27
CA LEU A 454 -60.39 -4.35 -14.46
C LEU A 454 -59.90 -3.00 -14.99
N SER A 455 -59.67 -2.03 -14.10
CA SER A 455 -59.09 -0.73 -14.44
C SER A 455 -57.71 -0.88 -15.10
N LEU A 456 -56.82 -1.68 -14.51
CA LEU A 456 -55.49 -1.90 -15.06
C LEU A 456 -55.54 -2.64 -16.40
N LEU A 457 -56.36 -3.70 -16.53
CA LEU A 457 -56.56 -4.42 -17.80
C LEU A 457 -57.05 -3.49 -18.92
N SER A 458 -57.92 -2.54 -18.61
CA SER A 458 -58.40 -1.55 -19.59
C SER A 458 -57.26 -0.68 -20.13
N GLN A 459 -56.28 -0.32 -19.28
CA GLN A 459 -55.08 0.40 -19.69
C GLN A 459 -54.13 -0.52 -20.48
N VAL A 460 -53.96 -1.77 -20.03
CA VAL A 460 -53.12 -2.77 -20.71
C VAL A 460 -53.60 -3.03 -22.14
N LEU A 461 -54.91 -3.03 -22.39
CA LEU A 461 -55.46 -3.18 -23.75
C LEU A 461 -54.98 -2.11 -24.72
N LEU A 462 -54.66 -0.91 -24.24
CA LEU A 462 -54.19 0.20 -25.08
C LEU A 462 -52.71 0.06 -25.45
N ILE A 463 -51.91 -0.63 -24.62
CA ILE A 463 -50.45 -0.71 -24.75
C ILE A 463 -49.94 -2.08 -25.21
N CYS A 464 -50.73 -3.14 -25.01
CA CYS A 464 -50.31 -4.50 -25.32
C CYS A 464 -50.16 -4.71 -26.84
N PRO A 465 -49.19 -5.53 -27.28
CA PRO A 465 -49.10 -5.92 -28.68
C PRO A 465 -50.39 -6.59 -29.15
N ILE A 466 -50.82 -6.28 -30.38
CA ILE A 466 -52.10 -6.76 -30.96
C ILE A 466 -52.23 -8.29 -30.86
N GLN A 467 -51.11 -9.00 -30.97
CA GLN A 467 -51.02 -10.46 -30.87
C GLN A 467 -51.54 -11.02 -29.54
N HIS A 468 -51.47 -10.24 -28.45
CA HIS A 468 -51.85 -10.66 -27.10
C HIS A 468 -53.17 -10.05 -26.61
N SER A 469 -53.80 -9.17 -27.41
CA SER A 469 -55.06 -8.49 -27.06
C SER A 469 -56.18 -9.46 -26.64
N GLN A 470 -56.31 -10.62 -27.30
CA GLN A 470 -57.34 -11.62 -26.98
C GLN A 470 -57.18 -12.18 -25.56
N VAL A 471 -55.95 -12.39 -25.09
CA VAL A 471 -55.68 -12.90 -23.75
C VAL A 471 -56.11 -11.88 -22.69
N VAL A 472 -55.79 -10.60 -22.94
CA VAL A 472 -56.18 -9.49 -22.06
C VAL A 472 -57.70 -9.31 -22.01
N ILE A 473 -58.38 -9.34 -23.17
CA ILE A 473 -59.86 -9.25 -23.24
C ILE A 473 -60.52 -10.43 -22.52
N THR A 474 -59.99 -11.64 -22.67
CA THR A 474 -60.55 -12.84 -22.04
C THR A 474 -60.47 -12.75 -20.52
N GLN A 475 -59.33 -12.30 -19.98
CA GLN A 475 -59.17 -12.08 -18.55
C GLN A 475 -60.12 -10.99 -18.05
N TRP A 476 -60.25 -9.88 -18.80
CA TRP A 476 -61.15 -8.78 -18.45
C TRP A 476 -62.60 -9.25 -18.37
N LYS A 477 -63.09 -10.00 -19.38
CA LYS A 477 -64.44 -10.56 -19.39
C LYS A 477 -64.70 -11.51 -18.24
N SER A 478 -63.72 -12.33 -17.87
CA SER A 478 -63.85 -13.25 -16.73
C SER A 478 -64.09 -12.49 -15.43
N LEU A 479 -63.29 -11.46 -15.17
CA LEU A 479 -63.41 -10.63 -13.98
C LEU A 479 -64.69 -9.79 -13.96
N ASP A 480 -65.10 -9.27 -15.11
CA ASP A 480 -66.35 -8.50 -15.28
C ASP A 480 -67.60 -9.36 -15.01
N MET A 481 -67.62 -10.61 -15.50
CA MET A 481 -68.67 -11.57 -15.19
C MET A 481 -68.69 -11.93 -13.70
N ASP A 482 -67.52 -12.18 -13.09
CA ASP A 482 -67.42 -12.49 -11.67
C ASP A 482 -67.92 -11.33 -10.79
N LEU A 483 -67.68 -10.09 -11.20
CA LEU A 483 -68.18 -8.90 -10.52
C LEU A 483 -69.71 -8.77 -10.65
N ALA A 484 -70.24 -8.90 -11.87
CA ALA A 484 -71.68 -8.82 -12.13
C ALA A 484 -72.48 -9.87 -11.35
N LEU A 485 -71.96 -11.10 -11.26
CA LEU A 485 -72.58 -12.18 -10.47
C LEU A 485 -72.65 -11.86 -8.97
N ARG A 486 -71.72 -11.05 -8.44
CA ARG A 486 -71.70 -10.65 -7.03
C ARG A 486 -72.70 -9.54 -6.77
N GLU A 487 -72.78 -8.56 -7.66
CA GLU A 487 -73.79 -7.49 -7.61
C GLU A 487 -75.22 -8.07 -7.61
N GLU A 488 -75.47 -9.12 -8.39
CA GLU A 488 -76.77 -9.82 -8.42
C GLU A 488 -77.09 -10.60 -7.12
N THR A 489 -76.08 -10.96 -6.31
CA THR A 489 -76.27 -11.70 -5.04
C THR A 489 -76.48 -10.84 -3.80
N LEU A 490 -76.46 -9.50 -3.92
CA LEU A 490 -76.90 -8.62 -2.84
C LEU A 490 -78.40 -8.88 -2.59
N PRO A 491 -78.81 -9.36 -1.41
CA PRO A 491 -80.19 -9.72 -1.18
C PRO A 491 -81.06 -8.46 -1.18
N VAL A 492 -81.90 -8.32 -2.19
CA VAL A 492 -83.23 -7.73 -1.97
C VAL A 492 -83.83 -8.54 -0.81
N LEU A 493 -84.11 -7.87 0.30
CA LEU A 493 -84.86 -8.40 1.42
C LEU A 493 -86.20 -8.95 0.91
N ASP A 494 -86.25 -10.24 0.55
CA ASP A 494 -87.48 -10.99 0.68
C ASP A 494 -87.24 -12.50 0.82
N ASN A 495 -88.03 -13.06 1.74
CA ASN A 495 -87.92 -14.40 2.30
C ASN A 495 -88.03 -15.52 1.25
N GLN A 496 -87.08 -16.47 1.21
CA GLN A 496 -87.32 -17.92 1.36
C GLN A 496 -86.03 -18.77 1.20
N PRO A 497 -85.94 -19.96 1.84
CA PRO A 497 -84.70 -20.75 1.86
C PRO A 497 -84.59 -21.66 0.64
N GLN A 498 -83.51 -21.53 -0.13
CA GLN A 498 -83.08 -22.58 -1.07
C GLN A 498 -81.56 -22.82 -1.00
N GLN A 499 -81.22 -24.08 -1.23
CA GLN A 499 -79.99 -24.79 -0.87
C GLN A 499 -78.74 -24.33 -1.65
N PRO A 500 -77.52 -24.45 -1.10
CA PRO A 500 -76.29 -24.04 -1.77
C PRO A 500 -75.60 -25.23 -2.46
N GLN A 501 -75.74 -25.39 -3.79
CA GLN A 501 -74.92 -26.35 -4.55
C GLN A 501 -74.43 -25.89 -5.96
N SER A 502 -74.70 -24.66 -6.42
CA SER A 502 -74.24 -24.20 -7.75
C SER A 502 -72.85 -23.55 -7.78
N ARG A 503 -72.44 -22.85 -6.69
CA ARG A 503 -71.19 -22.04 -6.68
C ARG A 503 -69.90 -22.81 -6.94
N SER A 504 -69.85 -24.12 -6.69
CA SER A 504 -68.61 -24.90 -6.89
C SER A 504 -68.31 -25.22 -8.35
N LEU A 505 -69.31 -25.19 -9.23
CA LEU A 505 -69.16 -25.64 -10.62
C LEU A 505 -68.81 -24.48 -11.55
N GLU A 506 -69.36 -23.30 -11.28
CA GLU A 506 -69.09 -22.06 -12.02
C GLU A 506 -67.71 -21.48 -11.67
N SER A 507 -67.32 -21.50 -10.38
CA SER A 507 -65.96 -21.14 -9.96
C SER A 507 -64.89 -22.10 -10.50
N ARG A 508 -65.27 -23.34 -10.85
CA ARG A 508 -64.40 -24.29 -11.56
C ARG A 508 -64.30 -23.98 -13.05
N LEU A 509 -65.36 -23.42 -13.64
CA LEU A 509 -65.43 -23.07 -15.06
C LEU A 509 -64.65 -21.78 -15.36
N ALA A 510 -64.79 -20.75 -14.50
CA ALA A 510 -63.94 -19.55 -14.55
C ALA A 510 -62.45 -19.90 -14.40
N ARG A 511 -62.12 -20.81 -13.46
CA ARG A 511 -60.75 -21.36 -13.32
C ARG A 511 -60.29 -22.15 -14.55
N ALA A 512 -61.17 -22.92 -15.20
CA ALA A 512 -60.85 -23.65 -16.41
C ALA A 512 -60.56 -22.71 -17.59
N LEU A 513 -61.30 -21.59 -17.72
CA LEU A 513 -61.06 -20.57 -18.74
C LEU A 513 -59.77 -19.78 -18.48
N SER A 514 -59.48 -19.45 -17.22
CA SER A 514 -58.19 -18.86 -16.82
C SER A 514 -57.01 -19.81 -17.10
N SER A 515 -57.21 -21.12 -16.93
CA SER A 515 -56.27 -22.17 -17.35
C SER A 515 -56.07 -22.20 -18.87
N THR A 516 -57.12 -22.05 -19.66
CA THR A 516 -57.02 -21.98 -21.14
C THR A 516 -56.21 -20.77 -21.61
N ALA A 517 -56.35 -19.62 -20.94
CA ALA A 517 -55.53 -18.44 -21.22
C ALA A 517 -54.03 -18.69 -20.95
N ASN A 518 -53.68 -19.55 -19.99
CA ASN A 518 -52.28 -19.97 -19.74
C ASN A 518 -51.73 -20.88 -20.84
N GLU A 519 -52.56 -21.76 -21.41
CA GLU A 519 -52.14 -22.69 -22.48
C GLU A 519 -51.90 -21.95 -23.80
N ILE A 520 -52.75 -20.97 -24.15
CA ILE A 520 -52.61 -20.15 -25.36
C ILE A 520 -51.29 -19.35 -25.37
N MET A 521 -50.79 -18.96 -24.20
CA MET A 521 -49.50 -18.27 -24.06
C MET A 521 -48.28 -19.17 -24.25
N GLN A 522 -48.41 -20.49 -24.09
CA GLN A 522 -47.28 -21.42 -24.26
C GLN A 522 -47.02 -21.81 -25.73
N GLU A 523 -47.98 -21.59 -26.64
CA GLU A 523 -47.85 -21.94 -28.06
C GLU A 523 -47.20 -20.86 -28.94
N GLY A 524 -47.00 -19.63 -28.43
CA GLY A 524 -46.37 -18.53 -29.16
C GLY A 524 -44.95 -18.23 -28.67
N ASN A 525 -43.93 -18.85 -29.28
CA ASN A 525 -42.49 -18.57 -29.09
C ASN A 525 -41.95 -18.56 -27.63
N GLY A 526 -41.51 -19.73 -27.16
CA GLY A 526 -40.16 -19.88 -26.61
C GLY A 526 -39.77 -19.20 -25.29
N ALA A 527 -40.46 -19.51 -24.19
CA ALA A 527 -39.84 -19.67 -22.86
C ALA A 527 -40.71 -20.62 -22.00
N PRO A 528 -40.14 -21.54 -21.19
CA PRO A 528 -40.94 -22.53 -20.47
C PRO A 528 -41.63 -21.91 -19.24
N ILE A 529 -42.88 -21.46 -19.42
CA ILE A 529 -43.75 -20.80 -18.44
C ILE A 529 -44.42 -21.83 -17.47
N LYS A 530 -43.67 -22.81 -16.96
CA LYS A 530 -44.18 -23.75 -15.93
C LYS A 530 -43.46 -23.74 -14.58
N ASN A 531 -42.36 -23.00 -14.46
CA ASN A 531 -41.55 -22.97 -13.24
C ASN A 531 -41.65 -21.69 -12.38
N LEU A 532 -42.43 -20.68 -12.79
CA LEU A 532 -42.49 -19.39 -12.08
C LEU A 532 -43.47 -19.34 -10.89
N LEU A 533 -44.37 -20.32 -10.74
CA LEU A 533 -45.38 -20.31 -9.66
C LEU A 533 -45.46 -21.60 -8.84
N SER A 534 -44.57 -22.58 -9.06
CA SER A 534 -44.68 -23.89 -8.38
C SER A 534 -43.44 -24.37 -7.62
N ASN A 535 -42.27 -23.75 -7.73
CA ASN A 535 -41.12 -24.09 -6.89
C ASN A 535 -40.19 -22.88 -6.74
N GLY A 536 -39.85 -22.54 -5.49
CA GLY A 536 -38.72 -21.67 -5.24
C GLY A 536 -37.46 -22.20 -5.92
N LEU A 537 -36.75 -21.33 -6.63
CA LEU A 537 -35.30 -21.39 -6.83
C LEU A 537 -34.72 -22.77 -7.27
N GLY A 538 -35.10 -23.20 -8.46
CA GLY A 538 -34.18 -23.86 -9.40
C GLY A 538 -34.49 -23.22 -10.74
N TRP A 539 -33.55 -22.83 -11.59
CA TRP A 539 -32.83 -23.72 -12.48
C TRP A 539 -31.73 -22.86 -13.13
N MET A 540 -30.47 -23.11 -12.78
CA MET A 540 -29.30 -22.65 -13.54
C MET A 540 -28.29 -23.81 -13.58
N LYS A 541 -28.65 -24.85 -14.33
CA LYS A 541 -27.74 -25.91 -14.80
C LYS A 541 -28.35 -26.50 -16.07
N ASN A 542 -28.01 -25.92 -17.21
CA ASN A 542 -27.62 -26.61 -18.46
C ASN A 542 -27.73 -25.65 -19.65
N SER A 543 -26.62 -25.00 -19.97
CA SER A 543 -26.30 -24.53 -21.34
C SER A 543 -24.81 -24.17 -21.43
N ILE A 544 -23.96 -25.20 -21.36
CA ILE A 544 -22.69 -25.20 -22.11
C ILE A 544 -22.85 -26.30 -23.14
N GLY A 545 -22.84 -25.86 -24.40
CA GLY A 545 -22.85 -26.62 -25.64
C GLY A 545 -22.57 -25.62 -26.73
#